data_AF-A0A961FVK0-F1
#
_entry.id   AF-A0A961FVK0-F1
#
_cell.length_a   1.000
_cell.length_b   1.000
_cell.length_c   1.000
_cell.angle_alpha   90.00
_cell.angle_beta   90.00
_cell.angle_gamma   90.00
#
_symmetry.space_group_name_H-M   'P 1'
#
loop_
_entity.id
_entity.type
_entity.pdbx_description
1 polymer ?
#
loop_
_entity_poly.entity_id
_entity_poly.type
_entity_poly.pdbx_seq_one_letter_code
_entity_poly.pdbx_strand_id
1 'polypeptide(L)'
;MPSLQTPPNLPYPFVYFITVRNHSDRPITLRGRKWIVSEENGETQVVEGTGITGLTPKLEPGEHFSYNSYHTVATNAEVTGSYLVEDDLGGLYFTPIPRFRLSVPEW
;
A
#
# COMPACT_ATOMS: atom_id res chain seq x y z
N MET A 1 13.08 -9.03 -7.13
CA MET A 1 12.72 -8.77 -5.73
C MET A 1 13.53 -7.56 -5.28
N PRO A 2 12.93 -6.52 -4.68
CA PRO A 2 13.75 -5.53 -3.96
C PRO A 2 14.59 -6.28 -2.92
N SER A 3 15.78 -5.75 -2.60
CA SER A 3 16.54 -6.24 -1.46
C SER A 3 15.68 -6.04 -0.21
N LEU A 4 15.24 -7.13 0.41
CA LEU A 4 14.46 -7.09 1.64
C LEU A 4 15.39 -6.66 2.76
N GLN A 5 15.52 -5.35 2.96
CA GLN A 5 16.21 -4.81 4.12
C GLN A 5 15.26 -4.89 5.31
N THR A 6 15.60 -5.74 6.26
CA THR A 6 14.91 -5.86 7.56
C THR A 6 15.81 -5.28 8.63
N PRO A 7 15.39 -4.24 9.36
CA PRO A 7 16.14 -3.82 10.54
C PRO A 7 16.02 -4.92 11.62
N PRO A 8 17.01 -5.07 12.52
CA PRO A 8 17.01 -6.17 13.51
C PRO A 8 15.76 -6.24 14.39
N ASN A 9 15.08 -5.11 14.62
CA ASN A 9 13.85 -5.01 15.41
C ASN A 9 12.57 -5.30 14.61
N LEU A 10 12.62 -5.40 13.27
CA LEU A 10 11.48 -5.78 12.42
C LEU A 10 11.89 -6.93 11.48
N PRO A 11 12.18 -8.12 12.04
CA PRO A 11 12.83 -9.20 11.31
C PRO A 11 11.93 -9.92 10.29
N TYR A 12 10.62 -9.68 10.29
CA TYR A 12 9.67 -10.42 9.46
C TYR A 12 9.21 -9.59 8.25
N PRO A 13 9.77 -9.82 7.04
CA PRO A 13 9.30 -9.18 5.83
C PRO A 13 8.08 -9.90 5.25
N PHE A 14 7.02 -9.14 4.97
CA PHE A 14 5.82 -9.61 4.29
C PHE A 14 5.70 -8.92 2.93
N VAL A 15 5.87 -9.69 1.86
CA VAL A 15 5.69 -9.21 0.49
C VAL A 15 4.22 -9.24 0.12
N TYR A 16 3.73 -8.16 -0.46
CA TYR A 16 2.37 -8.07 -0.99
C TYR A 16 2.38 -7.71 -2.48
N PHE A 17 1.33 -8.14 -3.17
CA PHE A 17 1.04 -7.83 -4.57
C PHE A 17 -0.32 -7.15 -4.61
N ILE A 18 -0.37 -5.95 -5.17
CA ILE A 18 -1.60 -5.17 -5.25
C ILE A 18 -1.86 -4.78 -6.69
N THR A 19 -3.12 -4.96 -7.10
CA THR A 19 -3.66 -4.44 -8.36
C THR A 19 -4.68 -3.37 -8.04
N VAL A 20 -4.44 -2.16 -8.55
CA VAL A 20 -5.40 -1.06 -8.51
C VAL A 20 -6.10 -1.01 -9.86
N ARG A 21 -7.42 -1.07 -9.87
CA ARG A 21 -8.23 -1.04 -11.09
C ARG A 21 -9.15 0.17 -11.09
N ASN A 22 -9.16 0.92 -12.19
CA ASN A 22 -10.06 2.04 -12.35
C ASN A 22 -11.44 1.54 -12.79
N HIS A 23 -12.40 1.55 -11.87
CA HIS A 23 -13.80 1.20 -12.13
C HIS A 23 -14.69 2.43 -12.36
N SER A 24 -14.13 3.64 -12.40
CA SER A 24 -14.87 4.85 -12.71
C SER A 24 -15.07 5.03 -14.22
N ASP A 25 -15.84 6.04 -14.59
CA ASP A 25 -16.12 6.44 -15.97
C ASP A 25 -15.11 7.46 -16.53
N ARG A 26 -14.09 7.82 -15.74
CA ARG A 26 -13.11 8.85 -16.08
C ARG A 26 -11.66 8.42 -15.83
N PRO A 27 -10.67 9.07 -16.46
CA PRO A 27 -9.28 8.82 -16.16
C PRO A 27 -8.93 9.24 -14.73
N ILE A 28 -8.05 8.49 -14.07
CA ILE A 28 -7.53 8.83 -12.74
C ILE A 28 -6.01 8.76 -12.70
N THR A 29 -5.38 9.45 -11.75
CA THR A 29 -3.95 9.34 -11.46
C THR A 29 -3.72 9.00 -9.99
N LEU A 30 -2.93 7.95 -9.71
CA LEU A 30 -2.50 7.65 -8.34
C LEU A 30 -1.37 8.59 -7.94
N ARG A 31 -1.63 9.47 -6.97
CA ARG A 31 -0.70 10.53 -6.54
C ARG A 31 0.09 10.18 -5.29
N GLY A 32 -0.43 9.28 -4.47
CA GLY A 32 0.24 8.91 -3.23
C GLY A 32 -0.45 7.78 -2.51
N ARG A 33 0.16 7.37 -1.41
CA ARG A 33 -0.31 6.28 -0.55
C ARG A 33 -0.03 6.61 0.91
N LYS A 34 -0.92 6.13 1.77
CA LYS A 34 -0.75 6.06 3.21
C LYS A 34 -1.03 4.64 3.65
N TRP A 35 -0.13 4.08 4.43
CA TRP A 35 -0.29 2.80 5.11
C TRP A 35 -0.25 3.01 6.61
N ILE A 36 -1.06 2.25 7.32
CA ILE A 36 -1.07 2.13 8.78
C ILE A 36 -0.90 0.65 9.07
N VAL A 37 0.23 0.30 9.70
CA VAL A 37 0.58 -1.05 10.11
C VAL A 37 0.54 -1.07 11.64
N SER A 38 -0.46 -1.75 12.20
CA SER A 38 -0.66 -1.85 13.65
C SER A 38 -0.30 -3.26 14.13
N GLU A 39 0.72 -3.36 14.96
CA GLU A 39 1.27 -4.60 15.48
C GLU A 39 0.60 -5.01 16.81
N GLU A 40 0.54 -6.32 17.09
CA GLU A 40 -0.07 -6.87 18.31
C GLU A 40 0.68 -6.46 19.60
N ASN A 41 1.96 -6.12 19.49
CA ASN A 41 2.73 -5.55 20.59
C ASN A 41 2.34 -4.10 20.96
N GLY A 42 1.37 -3.50 20.25
CA GLY A 42 0.88 -2.15 20.46
C GLY A 42 1.61 -1.07 19.67
N GLU A 43 2.66 -1.41 18.91
CA GLU A 43 3.33 -0.47 18.02
C GLU A 43 2.50 -0.19 16.76
N THR A 44 2.59 1.03 16.24
CA THR A 44 1.96 1.40 14.97
C THR A 44 2.92 2.18 14.10
N GLN A 45 3.12 1.71 12.88
CA GLN A 45 3.95 2.35 11.87
C GLN A 45 3.03 3.02 10.83
N VAL A 46 3.32 4.29 10.52
CA VAL A 46 2.64 5.04 9.45
C VAL A 46 3.63 5.26 8.32
N VAL A 47 3.30 4.76 7.14
CA VAL A 47 4.15 4.90 5.94
C VAL A 47 3.40 5.70 4.90
N GLU A 48 3.91 6.91 4.62
CA GLU A 48 3.33 7.82 3.64
C GLU A 48 4.34 8.12 2.53
N GLY A 49 3.85 8.36 1.32
CA GLY A 49 4.73 8.74 0.23
C GLY A 49 3.99 9.14 -1.03
N THR A 50 4.65 9.98 -1.82
CA THR A 50 4.22 10.37 -3.16
C THR A 50 4.35 9.19 -4.13
N GLY A 51 3.42 9.11 -5.08
CA GLY A 51 3.29 8.01 -6.01
C GLY A 51 3.06 6.64 -5.36
N ILE A 52 3.27 5.58 -6.13
CA ILE A 52 3.23 4.18 -5.78
C ILE A 52 4.55 3.57 -6.24
N THR A 53 5.39 3.14 -5.30
CA THR A 53 6.75 2.61 -5.60
C THR A 53 7.57 3.52 -6.53
N GLY A 54 7.45 4.84 -6.38
CA GLY A 54 8.15 5.83 -7.21
C GLY A 54 7.44 6.22 -8.52
N LEU A 55 6.30 5.61 -8.84
CA LEU A 55 5.51 5.89 -10.03
C LEU A 55 4.23 6.67 -9.70
N THR A 56 3.75 7.49 -10.62
CA THR A 56 2.42 8.13 -10.52
C THR A 56 1.56 7.66 -11.71
N PRO A 57 1.04 6.42 -11.68
CA PRO A 57 0.34 5.85 -12.80
C PRO A 57 -0.97 6.60 -13.07
N LYS A 58 -1.18 6.93 -14.34
CA LYS A 58 -2.48 7.34 -14.88
C LYS A 58 -3.19 6.10 -15.41
N LEU A 59 -4.47 5.95 -15.07
CA LEU A 59 -5.32 4.82 -15.45
C LEU A 59 -6.58 5.33 -16.16
N GLU A 60 -6.75 4.94 -17.42
CA GLU A 60 -7.99 5.15 -18.15
C GLU A 60 -9.11 4.24 -17.58
N PRO A 61 -10.40 4.52 -17.87
CA PRO A 61 -11.50 3.66 -17.43
C PRO A 61 -11.30 2.19 -17.81
N GLY A 62 -11.39 1.29 -16.82
CA GLY A 62 -11.20 -0.15 -16.99
C GLY A 62 -9.75 -0.64 -16.92
N GLU A 63 -8.76 0.26 -17.00
CA GLU A 63 -7.34 -0.07 -16.86
C GLU A 63 -6.96 -0.43 -15.42
N HIS A 64 -5.79 -1.05 -15.28
CA HIS A 64 -5.23 -1.43 -13.99
C HIS A 64 -3.73 -1.21 -13.93
N PHE A 65 -3.24 -1.00 -12.71
CA PHE A 65 -1.82 -0.92 -12.38
C PHE A 65 -1.52 -1.94 -11.28
N SER A 66 -0.51 -2.78 -11.51
CA SER A 66 -0.08 -3.80 -10.55
C SER A 66 1.32 -3.49 -10.06
N TYR A 67 1.54 -3.67 -8.77
CA TYR A 67 2.85 -3.52 -8.16
C TYR A 67 3.02 -4.48 -6.98
N ASN A 68 4.27 -4.68 -6.59
CA ASN A 68 4.61 -5.42 -5.39
C ASN A 68 5.55 -4.60 -4.50
N SER A 69 5.43 -4.78 -3.20
CA SER A 69 6.27 -4.16 -2.19
C SER A 69 6.21 -5.02 -0.94
N TYR A 70 6.68 -4.52 0.20
CA TYR A 70 6.67 -5.26 1.45
C TYR A 70 6.49 -4.35 2.67
N HIS A 71 6.08 -4.95 3.78
CA HIS A 71 6.18 -4.39 5.12
C HIS A 71 7.13 -5.25 5.95
N THR A 72 7.79 -4.67 6.94
CA THR A 72 8.57 -5.40 7.94
C THR A 72 7.94 -5.18 9.31
N VAL A 73 7.69 -6.26 10.04
CA VAL A 73 7.04 -6.23 11.36
C VAL A 73 7.83 -7.05 12.37
N ALA A 74 7.61 -6.80 13.67
CA ALA A 74 8.14 -7.58 14.78
C ALA A 74 7.15 -8.66 15.26
N THR A 75 5.86 -8.37 15.19
CA THR A 75 4.78 -9.28 15.61
C THR A 75 3.68 -9.38 14.55
N ASN A 76 2.64 -10.18 14.80
CA ASN A 76 1.46 -10.15 13.95
C ASN A 76 0.94 -8.72 13.82
N ALA A 77 0.44 -8.38 12.65
CA ALA A 77 0.00 -7.02 12.37
C ALA A 77 -1.28 -6.97 11.53
N GLU A 78 -2.02 -5.88 11.70
CA GLU A 78 -3.11 -5.49 10.82
C GLU A 78 -2.67 -4.29 9.96
N VAL A 79 -2.91 -4.39 8.66
CA VAL A 79 -2.54 -3.36 7.69
C VAL A 79 -3.80 -2.74 7.12
N THR A 80 -3.85 -1.40 7.13
CA THR A 80 -4.88 -0.59 6.48
C THR A 80 -4.21 0.57 5.73
N GLY A 81 -4.96 1.28 4.90
CA GLY A 81 -4.40 2.42 4.19
C GLY A 81 -5.37 3.08 3.23
N SER A 82 -4.84 4.02 2.47
CA SER A 82 -5.56 4.67 1.37
C SER A 82 -4.59 5.14 0.29
N TYR A 83 -5.10 5.20 -0.95
CA TYR A 83 -4.49 5.93 -2.04
C TYR A 83 -5.05 7.35 -2.11
N LEU A 84 -4.17 8.31 -2.40
CA LEU A 84 -4.58 9.62 -2.88
C LEU A 84 -4.71 9.53 -4.41
N VAL A 85 -5.90 9.80 -4.92
CA VAL A 85 -6.26 9.70 -6.33
C VAL A 85 -6.69 11.07 -6.82
N GLU A 86 -6.24 11.46 -8.00
CA GLU A 86 -6.70 12.66 -8.70
C GLU A 86 -7.50 12.27 -9.94
N ASP A 87 -8.66 12.87 -10.17
CA ASP A 87 -9.41 12.71 -11.43
C ASP A 87 -8.90 13.65 -12.52
N ASP A 88 -9.46 13.54 -13.73
CA ASP A 88 -9.13 14.35 -14.89
C ASP A 88 -9.53 15.83 -14.78
N LEU A 89 -10.36 16.18 -13.79
CA LEU A 89 -10.76 17.55 -13.47
C LEU A 89 -9.89 18.15 -12.34
N GLY A 90 -8.92 17.40 -11.80
CA GLY A 90 -8.06 17.81 -10.70
C GLY A 90 -8.67 17.60 -9.30
N GLY A 91 -9.80 16.91 -9.21
CA GLY A 91 -10.44 16.55 -7.94
C GLY A 91 -9.64 15.48 -7.21
N LEU A 92 -9.39 15.67 -5.91
CA LEU A 92 -8.64 14.74 -5.07
C LEU A 92 -9.57 13.88 -4.20
N TYR A 93 -9.33 12.57 -4.21
CA TYR A 93 -10.10 11.59 -3.45
C TYR A 93 -9.19 10.61 -2.71
N PHE A 94 -9.66 10.14 -1.56
CA PHE A 94 -9.04 9.02 -0.86
C PHE A 94 -9.77 7.73 -1.19
N THR A 95 -9.06 6.77 -1.76
CA THR A 95 -9.57 5.41 -2.00
C THR A 95 -9.00 4.47 -0.95
N PRO A 96 -9.84 3.85 -0.08
CA PRO A 96 -9.35 2.99 0.97
C PRO A 96 -8.74 1.70 0.40
N ILE A 97 -7.67 1.24 1.04
CA ILE A 97 -7.09 -0.08 0.78
C ILE A 97 -7.77 -1.06 1.75
N PRO A 98 -8.34 -2.18 1.25
CA PRO A 98 -8.94 -3.19 2.12
C PRO A 98 -7.95 -3.67 3.17
N ARG A 99 -8.44 -3.84 4.39
CA ARG A 99 -7.67 -4.37 5.51
C ARG A 99 -7.18 -5.78 5.21
N PHE A 100 -5.93 -6.07 5.57
CA PHE A 100 -5.38 -7.43 5.58
C PHE A 100 -4.48 -7.65 6.79
N ARG A 101 -4.17 -8.92 7.10
CA ARG A 101 -3.33 -9.31 8.24
C ARG A 101 -1.98 -9.84 7.78
N LEU A 102 -0.96 -9.58 8.59
CA LEU A 102 0.37 -10.16 8.52
C LEU A 102 0.51 -11.10 9.72
N SER A 103 0.57 -12.41 9.46
CA SER A 103 0.74 -13.42 10.52
C SER A 103 2.16 -13.94 10.48
N VAL A 104 2.93 -13.67 11.54
CA VAL A 104 4.28 -14.23 11.72
C VAL A 104 4.13 -15.75 11.77
N PRO A 105 4.88 -16.51 10.94
CA PRO A 105 4.70 -17.96 10.92
C PRO A 105 5.15 -18.56 12.25
N GLU A 106 4.35 -19.48 12.77
CA GLU A 106 4.71 -20.35 13.90
C GLU A 106 5.44 -21.58 13.31
N TRP A 107 6.68 -21.83 13.73
CA TRP A 107 7.52 -22.94 13.25
C TRP A 107 7.75 -23.94 14.37
#